data_AF-A0A852M000-F1
#
_entry.id   AF-A0A852M000-F1
#
_cell.length_a   1.000
_cell.length_b   1.000
_cell.length_c   1.000
_cell.angle_alpha   90.00
_cell.angle_beta   90.00
_cell.angle_gamma   90.00
#
_symmetry.space_group_name_H-M   'P 1'
#
loop_
_entity.id
_entity.type
_entity.pdbx_description
1 polymer ?
#
loop_
_entity_poly.entity_id
_entity_poly.type
_entity_poly.pdbx_seq_one_letter_code
_entity_poly.pdbx_strand_id
1 'polypeptide(L)'
;AGPLALAGGVLAEGEEPFFVLNSDVICEFPFAALARFHRQHGGQGSLVVTRVEEPAKYGVVVSEPDTGRIRCFVEKPRVFVSNKIDAGRGGFSPGILQRIQVGLSAAGLGGGPGPPRSALRPLPQLRPTSIEKEIFPAMAQEGQLYAMELQGFWMDIGRGGDFLTGMCMYLQALRSQHPEKLHSGPGVVGNVLVDPSAKIGANCVIGPNVTIGAGVVVEDGVRGGRCTVLEGARIRSHSWLESGGVGWSCSVGQWVRMERGGVLGEDVIVNDELYLNGANVLPHKSIAESVPEPRIIM
;
A
#
# COMPACT_ATOMS: atom_id res chain seq x y z
N ALA A 1 -10.82 -2.53 -16.20
CA ALA A 1 -10.66 -3.39 -15.02
C ALA A 1 -9.69 -4.51 -15.43
N GLY A 2 -8.43 -4.16 -15.69
CA GLY A 2 -7.46 -5.07 -16.30
C GLY A 2 -7.25 -6.35 -15.47
N PRO A 3 -6.83 -6.22 -14.20
CA PRO A 3 -6.59 -7.38 -13.34
C PRO A 3 -7.82 -8.27 -13.13
N LEU A 4 -9.00 -7.68 -12.86
CA LEU A 4 -10.24 -8.46 -12.69
C LEU A 4 -10.65 -9.22 -13.95
N ALA A 5 -10.53 -8.60 -15.12
CA ALA A 5 -10.90 -9.26 -16.35
C ALA A 5 -9.93 -10.41 -16.69
N LEU A 6 -8.62 -10.22 -16.45
CA LEU A 6 -7.61 -11.26 -16.61
C LEU A 6 -7.81 -12.41 -15.62
N ALA A 7 -8.22 -12.11 -14.39
CA ALA A 7 -8.53 -13.11 -13.37
C ALA A 7 -9.92 -13.74 -13.54
N GLY A 8 -10.73 -13.30 -14.51
CA GLY A 8 -12.12 -13.70 -14.67
C GLY A 8 -12.33 -15.21 -14.78
N GLY A 9 -11.39 -15.94 -15.39
CA GLY A 9 -11.45 -17.40 -15.47
C GLY A 9 -11.45 -18.08 -14.09
N VAL A 10 -10.64 -17.57 -13.16
CA VAL A 10 -10.55 -18.10 -11.78
C VAL A 10 -11.70 -17.56 -10.92
N LEU A 11 -12.03 -16.27 -11.07
CA LEU A 11 -13.05 -15.61 -10.26
C LEU A 11 -14.49 -16.01 -10.64
N ALA A 12 -14.68 -16.61 -11.81
CA ALA A 12 -16.00 -17.07 -12.30
C ALA A 12 -16.24 -18.58 -12.07
N GLU A 13 -15.28 -19.33 -11.53
CA GLU A 13 -15.41 -20.79 -11.31
C GLU A 13 -16.39 -21.15 -10.17
N GLY A 14 -16.86 -20.17 -9.38
CA GLY A 14 -17.84 -20.39 -8.32
C GLY A 14 -18.77 -19.20 -8.10
N GLU A 15 -19.66 -19.32 -7.11
CA GLU A 15 -20.59 -18.24 -6.70
C GLU A 15 -20.08 -17.45 -5.48
N GLU A 16 -18.98 -17.87 -4.87
CA GLU A 16 -18.44 -17.21 -3.68
C GLU A 16 -17.95 -15.79 -4.00
N PRO A 17 -18.24 -14.82 -3.12
CA PRO A 17 -17.67 -13.48 -3.24
C PRO A 17 -16.15 -13.48 -3.11
N PHE A 18 -15.51 -12.52 -3.77
CA PHE A 18 -14.07 -12.29 -3.66
C PHE A 18 -13.75 -10.85 -3.25
N PHE A 19 -12.56 -10.65 -2.70
CA PHE A 19 -12.08 -9.33 -2.33
C PHE A 19 -11.24 -8.70 -3.44
N VAL A 20 -11.43 -7.40 -3.64
CA VAL A 20 -10.59 -6.55 -4.50
C VAL A 20 -10.02 -5.46 -3.62
N LEU A 21 -8.71 -5.25 -3.69
CA LEU A 21 -7.98 -4.32 -2.85
C LEU A 21 -6.98 -3.58 -3.72
N ASN A 22 -6.80 -2.29 -3.45
CA ASN A 22 -5.66 -1.53 -3.93
C ASN A 22 -4.40 -2.00 -3.18
N SER A 23 -3.26 -1.99 -3.87
CA SER A 23 -1.97 -2.44 -3.30
C SER A 23 -1.18 -1.32 -2.64
N ASP A 24 -1.66 -0.09 -2.70
CA ASP A 24 -1.01 1.14 -2.22
C ASP A 24 -1.76 1.76 -1.04
N VAL A 25 -2.45 0.94 -0.25
CA VAL A 25 -3.17 1.39 0.96
C VAL A 25 -2.69 0.64 2.19
N ILE A 26 -2.63 1.34 3.31
CA ILE A 26 -2.40 0.75 4.62
C ILE A 26 -3.59 1.03 5.53
N CYS A 27 -4.11 -0.02 6.16
CA CYS A 27 -5.29 0.05 7.02
C CYS A 27 -5.45 -1.22 7.85
N GLU A 28 -6.48 -1.23 8.68
CA GLU A 28 -7.06 -2.49 9.15
C GLU A 28 -7.81 -3.19 8.02
N PHE A 29 -7.65 -4.52 7.91
CA PHE A 29 -8.32 -5.33 6.90
C PHE A 29 -9.44 -6.16 7.55
N PRO A 30 -10.69 -5.63 7.63
CA PRO A 30 -11.78 -6.29 8.33
C PRO A 30 -12.46 -7.37 7.47
N PHE A 31 -11.71 -8.30 6.89
CA PHE A 31 -12.22 -9.26 5.91
C PHE A 31 -13.42 -10.07 6.41
N ALA A 32 -13.39 -10.53 7.66
CA ALA A 32 -14.51 -11.27 8.24
C ALA A 32 -15.77 -10.40 8.41
N ALA A 33 -15.62 -9.13 8.76
CA ALA A 33 -16.75 -8.20 8.86
C ALA A 33 -17.28 -7.84 7.47
N LEU A 34 -16.39 -7.58 6.51
CA LEU A 34 -16.76 -7.29 5.12
C LEU A 34 -17.50 -8.46 4.47
N ALA A 35 -17.04 -9.70 4.66
CA ALA A 35 -17.72 -10.89 4.17
C ALA A 35 -19.13 -11.04 4.76
N ARG A 36 -19.28 -10.83 6.08
CA ARG A 36 -20.60 -10.88 6.72
C ARG A 36 -21.52 -9.78 6.21
N PHE A 37 -21.03 -8.55 6.13
CA PHE A 37 -21.78 -7.41 5.60
C PHE A 37 -22.24 -7.66 4.16
N HIS A 38 -21.35 -8.16 3.30
CA HIS A 38 -21.65 -8.47 1.90
C HIS A 38 -22.76 -9.51 1.77
N ARG A 39 -22.65 -10.61 2.51
CA ARG A 39 -23.65 -11.70 2.49
C ARG A 39 -25.00 -11.26 3.05
N GLN A 40 -25.01 -10.34 4.02
CA GLN A 40 -26.25 -9.89 4.67
C GLN A 40 -27.14 -9.06 3.75
N HIS A 41 -26.57 -8.20 2.90
CA HIS A 41 -27.37 -7.31 2.04
C HIS A 41 -27.76 -7.93 0.70
N GLY A 42 -27.10 -9.01 0.25
CA GLY A 42 -27.44 -9.74 -0.98
C GLY A 42 -27.17 -9.04 -2.32
N GLY A 43 -26.83 -7.74 -2.33
CA GLY A 43 -26.34 -7.03 -3.51
C GLY A 43 -24.96 -7.47 -4.02
N GLN A 44 -24.64 -7.12 -5.27
CA GLN A 44 -23.42 -7.57 -5.97
C GLN A 44 -22.09 -6.97 -5.47
N GLY A 45 -22.09 -5.87 -4.71
CA GLY A 45 -20.86 -5.24 -4.26
C GLY A 45 -20.96 -4.53 -2.91
N SER A 46 -19.88 -4.62 -2.13
CA SER A 46 -19.66 -3.83 -0.92
C SER A 46 -18.34 -3.08 -1.05
N LEU A 47 -18.35 -1.76 -0.87
CA LEU A 47 -17.15 -0.93 -0.76
C LEU A 47 -16.87 -0.66 0.71
N VAL A 48 -15.59 -0.74 1.09
CA VAL A 48 -15.11 -0.22 2.37
C VAL A 48 -14.87 1.27 2.20
N VAL A 49 -15.51 2.08 3.02
CA VAL A 49 -15.36 3.54 3.00
C VAL A 49 -14.69 4.05 4.27
N THR A 50 -13.97 5.15 4.18
CA THR A 50 -13.40 5.86 5.34
C THR A 50 -13.84 7.32 5.35
N ARG A 51 -13.75 7.97 6.51
CA ARG A 51 -14.05 9.39 6.64
C ARG A 51 -12.80 10.24 6.49
N VAL A 52 -12.93 11.36 5.79
CA VAL A 52 -11.87 12.38 5.65
C VAL A 52 -12.32 13.73 6.17
N GLU A 53 -11.37 14.53 6.63
CA GLU A 53 -11.64 15.90 7.10
C GLU A 53 -11.90 16.87 5.93
N GLU A 54 -11.21 16.68 4.80
CA GLU A 54 -11.28 17.54 3.62
C GLU A 54 -11.89 16.84 2.39
N PRO A 55 -13.22 16.61 2.37
CA PRO A 55 -13.89 15.86 1.30
C PRO A 55 -13.76 16.50 -0.09
N ALA A 56 -13.54 17.81 -0.17
CA ALA A 56 -13.39 18.53 -1.44
C ALA A 56 -12.19 18.07 -2.28
N LYS A 57 -11.24 17.34 -1.69
CA LYS A 57 -10.07 16.78 -2.39
C LYS A 57 -10.36 15.45 -3.11
N TYR A 58 -11.51 14.81 -2.82
CA TYR A 58 -11.79 13.42 -3.19
C TYR A 58 -13.16 13.24 -3.87
N GLY A 59 -13.37 12.07 -4.48
CA GLY A 59 -14.71 11.57 -4.78
C GLY A 59 -15.36 11.00 -3.53
N VAL A 60 -16.55 11.50 -3.18
CA VAL A 60 -17.27 11.09 -1.96
C VAL A 60 -18.44 10.16 -2.26
N VAL A 61 -18.70 9.25 -1.34
CA VAL A 61 -19.77 8.26 -1.38
C VAL A 61 -20.96 8.77 -0.58
N VAL A 62 -22.13 8.83 -1.20
CA VAL A 62 -23.40 9.12 -0.53
C VAL A 62 -24.15 7.80 -0.35
N SER A 63 -24.34 7.38 0.90
CA SER A 63 -25.01 6.12 1.25
C SER A 63 -26.15 6.34 2.23
N GLU A 64 -27.09 5.40 2.26
CA GLU A 64 -28.16 5.36 3.26
C GLU A 64 -27.59 5.04 4.64
N PRO A 65 -28.00 5.77 5.71
CA PRO A 65 -27.45 5.56 7.06
C PRO A 65 -27.67 4.14 7.60
N ASP A 66 -28.86 3.57 7.40
CA ASP A 66 -29.25 2.32 8.04
C ASP A 66 -28.78 1.07 7.28
N THR A 67 -28.88 1.10 5.95
CA THR A 67 -28.57 -0.06 5.09
C THR A 67 -27.16 -0.02 4.54
N GLY A 68 -26.51 1.16 4.52
CA GLY A 68 -25.26 1.39 3.80
C GLY A 68 -25.43 1.41 2.28
N ARG A 69 -26.64 1.27 1.71
CA ARG A 69 -26.84 1.26 0.26
C ARG A 69 -26.36 2.56 -0.37
N ILE A 70 -25.47 2.46 -1.37
CA ILE A 70 -24.90 3.62 -2.03
C ILE A 70 -25.94 4.21 -2.99
N ARG A 71 -26.19 5.52 -2.88
CA ARG A 71 -27.09 6.26 -3.77
C ARG A 71 -26.35 6.81 -4.97
N CYS A 72 -25.20 7.44 -4.73
CA CYS A 72 -24.39 8.05 -5.77
C CYS A 72 -22.97 8.35 -5.27
N PHE A 73 -22.12 8.70 -6.23
CA PHE A 73 -20.78 9.25 -6.02
C PHE A 73 -20.78 10.70 -6.45
N VAL A 74 -20.07 11.56 -5.71
CA VAL A 74 -19.91 12.97 -6.05
C VAL A 74 -18.42 13.30 -6.11
N GLU A 75 -17.92 13.61 -7.30
CA GLU A 75 -16.51 13.95 -7.51
C GLU A 75 -16.22 15.36 -7.01
N LYS A 76 -15.29 15.49 -6.04
CA LYS A 76 -14.74 16.76 -5.52
C LYS A 76 -15.82 17.81 -5.26
N PRO A 77 -16.73 17.53 -4.31
CA PRO A 77 -17.89 18.37 -4.07
C PRO A 77 -17.49 19.77 -3.60
N ARG A 78 -18.14 20.81 -4.14
CA ARG A 78 -17.93 22.22 -3.73
C ARG A 78 -18.67 22.58 -2.44
N VAL A 79 -19.73 21.84 -2.11
CA VAL A 79 -20.53 21.98 -0.89
C VAL A 79 -20.51 20.65 -0.16
N PHE A 80 -20.65 20.68 1.17
CA PHE A 80 -20.65 19.43 1.94
C PHE A 80 -21.85 18.55 1.55
N VAL A 81 -21.56 17.31 1.13
CA VAL A 81 -22.58 16.29 0.81
C VAL A 81 -22.33 14.98 1.57
N SER A 82 -21.08 14.61 1.73
CA SER A 82 -20.60 13.46 2.49
C SER A 82 -19.12 13.66 2.77
N ASN A 83 -18.61 12.99 3.81
CA ASN A 83 -17.17 12.89 4.08
C ASN A 83 -16.63 11.47 3.93
N LYS A 84 -17.44 10.54 3.42
CA LYS A 84 -17.04 9.17 3.17
C LYS A 84 -16.40 9.05 1.80
N ILE A 85 -15.22 8.43 1.71
CA ILE A 85 -14.53 8.14 0.45
C ILE A 85 -14.33 6.64 0.29
N ASP A 86 -14.22 6.15 -0.95
CA ASP A 86 -13.79 4.77 -1.19
C ASP A 86 -12.37 4.60 -0.63
N ALA A 87 -12.20 3.58 0.20
CA ALA A 87 -10.94 3.30 0.84
C ALA A 87 -10.08 2.29 0.04
N GLY A 88 -10.49 1.96 -1.20
CA GLY A 88 -9.75 1.13 -2.14
C GLY A 88 -9.91 -0.37 -1.88
N ARG A 89 -11.02 -0.78 -1.25
CA ARG A 89 -11.27 -2.18 -0.89
C ARG A 89 -12.75 -2.51 -1.04
N GLY A 90 -13.05 -3.69 -1.58
CA GLY A 90 -14.42 -4.15 -1.68
C GLY A 90 -14.55 -5.66 -1.74
N GLY A 91 -15.76 -6.14 -1.42
CA GLY A 91 -16.19 -7.51 -1.63
C GLY A 91 -17.19 -7.54 -2.78
N PHE A 92 -17.01 -8.45 -3.74
CA PHE A 92 -17.86 -8.52 -4.93
C PHE A 92 -18.30 -9.93 -5.22
N SER A 93 -19.55 -10.06 -5.64
CA SER A 93 -20.08 -11.29 -6.20
C SER A 93 -19.57 -11.46 -7.64
N PRO A 94 -19.36 -12.71 -8.14
CA PRO A 94 -18.89 -13.00 -9.50
C PRO A 94 -19.66 -12.31 -10.62
N GLY A 95 -20.94 -11.98 -10.41
CA GLY A 95 -21.76 -11.22 -11.35
C GLY A 95 -21.16 -9.87 -11.77
N ILE A 96 -20.27 -9.26 -10.97
CA ILE A 96 -19.57 -8.03 -11.37
C ILE A 96 -18.73 -8.21 -12.64
N LEU A 97 -18.21 -9.42 -12.89
CA LEU A 97 -17.36 -9.71 -14.04
C LEU A 97 -18.13 -9.54 -15.35
N GLN A 98 -19.45 -9.79 -15.34
CA GLN A 98 -20.32 -9.60 -16.51
C GLN A 98 -20.50 -8.11 -16.86
N ARG A 99 -20.22 -7.20 -15.92
CA ARG A 99 -20.26 -5.75 -16.14
C ARG A 99 -18.96 -5.22 -16.78
N ILE A 100 -17.91 -6.03 -16.77
CA ILE A 100 -16.63 -5.65 -17.39
C ILE A 100 -16.72 -5.97 -18.88
N GLN A 101 -16.83 -4.93 -19.70
CA GLN A 101 -16.86 -5.08 -21.16
C GLN A 101 -15.50 -5.58 -21.68
N VAL A 102 -15.48 -6.79 -22.23
CA VAL A 102 -14.35 -7.31 -23.00
C VAL A 102 -14.60 -7.01 -24.47
N GLY A 103 -13.81 -6.10 -25.05
CA GLY A 103 -13.85 -5.85 -26.49
C GLY A 103 -13.13 -6.95 -27.27
N LEU A 104 -13.66 -7.32 -28.43
CA LEU A 104 -12.91 -8.07 -29.44
C LEU A 104 -12.40 -7.07 -30.47
N SER A 105 -11.08 -6.90 -30.58
CA SER A 105 -10.42 -6.04 -31.57
C SER A 105 -9.53 -6.89 -32.46
N ALA A 106 -9.62 -6.69 -33.76
CA ALA A 106 -8.80 -7.33 -34.77
C ALA A 106 -7.63 -6.42 -35.21
N ALA A 107 -6.77 -5.92 -34.32
CA ALA A 107 -5.51 -5.31 -34.72
C ALA A 107 -4.55 -5.05 -33.55
N GLY A 108 -3.26 -5.35 -33.75
CA GLY A 108 -2.19 -4.96 -32.82
C GLY A 108 -0.86 -5.68 -33.04
N LEU A 109 -0.35 -5.78 -34.26
CA LEU A 109 1.07 -6.05 -34.50
C LEU A 109 1.60 -5.03 -35.51
N GLY A 110 2.51 -4.17 -35.05
CA GLY A 110 3.22 -3.24 -35.89
C GLY A 110 4.13 -3.95 -36.89
N GLY A 111 4.14 -3.43 -38.12
CA GLY A 111 5.32 -3.26 -38.98
C GLY A 111 6.17 -4.46 -39.42
N GLY A 112 5.89 -5.69 -39.01
CA GLY A 112 6.65 -6.88 -39.43
C GLY A 112 5.80 -7.90 -40.20
N PRO A 113 6.40 -8.77 -41.04
CA PRO A 113 5.69 -9.85 -41.70
C PRO A 113 5.28 -10.90 -40.65
N GLY A 114 4.13 -10.68 -40.01
CA GLY A 114 3.50 -11.62 -39.09
C GLY A 114 2.72 -12.72 -39.84
N PRO A 115 2.30 -13.78 -39.11
CA PRO A 115 1.60 -14.92 -39.70
C PRO A 115 0.29 -14.51 -40.41
N PRO A 116 -0.19 -15.31 -41.38
CA PRO A 116 -1.39 -15.00 -42.16
C PRO A 116 -2.62 -14.78 -41.25
N ARG A 117 -3.46 -13.81 -41.60
CA ARG A 117 -4.66 -13.38 -40.85
C ARG A 117 -5.62 -14.51 -40.47
N SER A 118 -5.60 -15.65 -41.18
CA SER A 118 -6.41 -16.83 -40.89
C SER A 118 -5.95 -17.65 -39.67
N ALA A 119 -4.75 -17.39 -39.15
CA ALA A 119 -4.16 -18.11 -38.01
C ALA A 119 -4.19 -17.32 -36.69
N LEU A 120 -4.63 -16.05 -36.70
CA LEU A 120 -4.73 -15.23 -35.50
C LEU A 120 -6.10 -15.46 -34.84
N ARG A 121 -6.12 -16.22 -33.74
CA ARG A 121 -7.27 -16.19 -32.81
C ARG A 121 -7.34 -14.78 -32.23
N PRO A 122 -8.49 -14.06 -32.30
CA PRO A 122 -8.61 -12.76 -31.66
C PRO A 122 -8.30 -12.90 -30.18
N LEU A 123 -7.25 -12.24 -29.71
CA LEU A 123 -7.05 -12.08 -28.27
C LEU A 123 -8.10 -11.06 -27.80
N PRO A 124 -8.86 -11.35 -26.73
CA PRO A 124 -9.73 -10.34 -26.13
C PRO A 124 -8.86 -9.13 -25.73
N GLN A 125 -9.02 -8.02 -26.43
CA GLN A 125 -8.37 -6.77 -26.04
C GLN A 125 -9.28 -6.09 -25.03
N LEU A 126 -8.84 -6.10 -23.78
CA LEU A 126 -9.54 -5.41 -22.71
C LEU A 126 -9.61 -3.93 -23.02
N ARG A 127 -10.83 -3.39 -23.08
CA ARG A 127 -11.02 -1.94 -23.09
C ARG A 127 -10.51 -1.41 -21.75
N PRO A 128 -9.69 -0.35 -21.73
CA PRO A 128 -9.42 0.37 -20.49
C PRO A 128 -10.75 0.82 -19.88
N THR A 129 -11.11 0.20 -18.75
CA THR A 129 -12.38 0.44 -18.04
C THR A 129 -12.04 0.82 -16.61
N SER A 130 -12.53 1.96 -16.15
CA SER A 130 -12.45 2.33 -14.73
C SER A 130 -13.68 1.80 -14.01
N ILE A 131 -13.46 0.94 -13.01
CA ILE A 131 -14.57 0.37 -12.23
C ILE A 131 -15.29 1.49 -11.47
N GLU A 132 -14.53 2.39 -10.85
CA GLU A 132 -15.03 3.53 -10.08
C GLU A 132 -15.83 4.52 -10.94
N LYS A 133 -15.44 4.75 -12.20
CA LYS A 133 -16.11 5.72 -13.07
C LYS A 133 -17.24 5.14 -13.91
N GLU A 134 -17.20 3.84 -14.21
CA GLU A 134 -18.13 3.22 -15.15
C GLU A 134 -19.05 2.17 -14.50
N ILE A 135 -18.51 1.35 -13.59
CA ILE A 135 -19.25 0.19 -13.04
C ILE A 135 -19.93 0.55 -11.73
N PHE A 136 -19.22 1.15 -10.77
CA PHE A 136 -19.79 1.52 -9.47
C PHE A 136 -20.97 2.49 -9.56
N PRO A 137 -20.96 3.53 -10.41
CA PRO A 137 -22.12 4.42 -10.54
C PRO A 137 -23.37 3.69 -11.06
N ALA A 138 -23.20 2.76 -12.02
CA ALA A 138 -24.30 1.94 -12.52
C ALA A 138 -24.83 0.99 -11.44
N MET A 139 -23.94 0.29 -10.72
CA MET A 139 -24.34 -0.58 -9.61
C MET A 139 -25.07 0.18 -8.49
N ALA A 140 -24.65 1.41 -8.19
CA ALA A 140 -25.35 2.27 -7.21
C ALA A 140 -26.78 2.62 -7.68
N GLN A 141 -26.95 2.99 -8.95
CA GLN A 141 -28.26 3.27 -9.54
C GLN A 141 -29.19 2.05 -9.52
N GLU A 142 -28.64 0.86 -9.74
CA GLU A 142 -29.35 -0.42 -9.67
C GLU A 142 -29.61 -0.92 -8.23
N GLY A 143 -29.10 -0.23 -7.21
CA GLY A 143 -29.22 -0.64 -5.81
C GLY A 143 -28.39 -1.88 -5.45
N GLN A 144 -27.33 -2.16 -6.21
CA GLN A 144 -26.47 -3.35 -6.08
C GLN A 144 -25.17 -3.08 -5.32
N LEU A 145 -24.93 -1.84 -4.87
CA LEU A 145 -23.68 -1.43 -4.24
C LEU A 145 -23.93 -0.83 -2.85
N TYR A 146 -23.15 -1.27 -1.86
CA TYR A 146 -23.29 -0.91 -0.46
C TYR A 146 -21.95 -0.43 0.12
N ALA A 147 -21.98 0.45 1.11
CA ALA A 147 -20.82 1.00 1.78
C ALA A 147 -20.75 0.49 3.22
N MET A 148 -19.63 -0.13 3.58
CA MET A 148 -19.27 -0.49 4.95
C MET A 148 -18.22 0.50 5.46
N GLU A 149 -18.51 1.19 6.56
CA GLU A 149 -17.56 2.13 7.14
C GLU A 149 -16.43 1.41 7.88
N LEU A 150 -15.19 1.68 7.49
CA LEU A 150 -14.00 1.15 8.13
C LEU A 150 -13.90 1.65 9.57
N GLN A 151 -13.65 0.74 10.49
CA GLN A 151 -13.21 1.06 11.83
C GLN A 151 -11.68 1.03 11.86
N GLY A 152 -11.06 2.01 12.50
CA GLY A 152 -9.61 2.12 12.60
C GLY A 152 -8.98 3.02 11.55
N PHE A 153 -7.69 2.82 11.30
CA PHE A 153 -6.89 3.73 10.48
C PHE A 153 -6.93 3.35 9.00
N TRP A 154 -6.73 4.35 8.14
CA TRP A 154 -6.54 4.18 6.70
C TRP A 154 -5.63 5.27 6.18
N MET A 155 -4.76 4.91 5.24
CA MET A 155 -3.93 5.85 4.50
C MET A 155 -3.60 5.30 3.12
N ASP A 156 -3.67 6.17 2.11
CA ASP A 156 -3.05 5.98 0.80
C ASP A 156 -1.54 6.23 0.94
N ILE A 157 -0.73 5.25 0.56
CA ILE A 157 0.74 5.26 0.65
C ILE A 157 1.41 5.25 -0.73
N GLY A 158 0.75 5.78 -1.75
CA GLY A 158 1.28 5.88 -3.12
C GLY A 158 2.53 6.77 -3.28
N ARG A 159 2.96 7.50 -2.23
CA ARG A 159 4.19 8.31 -2.22
C ARG A 159 5.14 7.86 -1.11
N GLY A 160 6.45 7.96 -1.35
CA GLY A 160 7.46 7.52 -0.39
C GLY A 160 7.37 8.16 1.01
N GLY A 161 7.02 9.45 1.09
CA GLY A 161 6.82 10.12 2.38
C GLY A 161 5.58 9.62 3.14
N ASP A 162 4.54 9.20 2.41
CA ASP A 162 3.28 8.71 2.98
C ASP A 162 3.46 7.31 3.58
N PHE A 163 4.36 6.48 3.03
CA PHE A 163 4.72 5.19 3.59
C PHE A 163 5.15 5.28 5.07
N LEU A 164 6.06 6.21 5.41
CA LEU A 164 6.52 6.37 6.80
C LEU A 164 5.40 6.83 7.73
N THR A 165 4.51 7.68 7.25
CA THR A 165 3.33 8.12 8.02
C THR A 165 2.37 6.96 8.23
N GLY A 166 2.10 6.18 7.20
CA GLY A 166 1.31 4.97 7.25
C GLY A 166 1.87 3.93 8.22
N MET A 167 3.19 3.70 8.17
CA MET A 167 3.90 2.83 9.13
C MET A 167 3.69 3.32 10.57
N CYS A 168 3.83 4.62 10.85
CA CYS A 168 3.55 5.17 12.18
C CYS A 168 2.10 4.92 12.63
N MET A 169 1.13 5.08 11.73
CA MET A 169 -0.28 4.80 12.02
C MET A 169 -0.50 3.32 12.35
N TYR A 170 0.12 2.41 11.58
CA TYR A 170 0.05 0.98 11.85
C TYR A 170 0.67 0.60 13.19
N LEU A 171 1.85 1.14 13.50
CA LEU A 171 2.52 0.89 14.79
C LEU A 171 1.70 1.44 15.97
N GLN A 172 1.02 2.56 15.80
CA GLN A 172 0.10 3.09 16.79
C GLN A 172 -1.14 2.20 16.97
N ALA A 173 -1.72 1.70 15.88
CA ALA A 173 -2.82 0.74 15.95
C ALA A 173 -2.41 -0.56 16.66
N LEU A 174 -1.21 -1.08 16.34
CA LEU A 174 -0.63 -2.22 17.06
C LEU A 174 -0.45 -1.94 18.55
N ARG A 175 0.03 -0.75 18.94
CA ARG A 175 0.15 -0.38 20.36
C ARG A 175 -1.20 -0.44 21.09
N SER A 176 -2.28 -0.03 20.42
CA SER A 176 -3.62 -0.02 21.01
C SER A 176 -4.28 -1.40 21.04
N GLN A 177 -4.06 -2.25 20.04
CA GLN A 177 -4.80 -3.51 19.86
C GLN A 177 -3.99 -4.75 20.25
N HIS A 178 -2.70 -4.73 19.97
CA HIS A 178 -1.77 -5.85 20.10
C HIS A 178 -0.40 -5.40 20.65
N PRO A 179 -0.35 -4.73 21.83
CA PRO A 179 0.89 -4.19 22.38
C PRO A 179 1.97 -5.26 22.60
N GLU A 180 1.57 -6.53 22.76
CA GLU A 180 2.46 -7.68 22.90
C GLU A 180 3.32 -7.97 21.66
N LYS A 181 2.90 -7.48 20.47
CA LYS A 181 3.67 -7.61 19.23
C LYS A 181 4.80 -6.58 19.13
N LEU A 182 4.75 -5.52 19.92
CA LEU A 182 5.77 -4.49 19.90
C LEU A 182 6.98 -4.93 20.73
N HIS A 183 8.16 -4.76 20.15
CA HIS A 183 9.40 -5.05 20.81
C HIS A 183 9.63 -4.10 21.98
N SER A 184 10.23 -4.62 23.05
CA SER A 184 10.59 -3.84 24.23
C SER A 184 11.91 -4.36 24.80
N GLY A 185 12.65 -3.48 25.47
CA GLY A 185 13.96 -3.79 26.01
C GLY A 185 14.82 -2.53 26.21
N PRO A 186 16.05 -2.69 26.72
CA PRO A 186 16.99 -1.58 26.86
C PRO A 186 17.19 -0.86 25.52
N GLY A 187 17.16 0.47 25.53
CA GLY A 187 17.36 1.28 24.33
C GLY A 187 16.15 1.40 23.39
N VAL A 188 15.06 0.67 23.64
CA VAL A 188 13.84 0.76 22.82
C VAL A 188 12.97 1.93 23.31
N VAL A 189 12.53 2.79 22.39
CA VAL A 189 11.71 3.98 22.67
C VAL A 189 10.41 3.92 21.85
N GLY A 190 9.25 4.07 22.49
CA GLY A 190 7.97 4.18 21.79
C GLY A 190 7.52 2.90 21.07
N ASN A 191 7.01 3.02 19.84
CA ASN A 191 6.51 1.88 19.07
C ASN A 191 7.61 1.32 18.17
N VAL A 192 8.05 0.09 18.45
CA VAL A 192 9.08 -0.59 17.64
C VAL A 192 8.59 -2.00 17.35
N LEU A 193 8.67 -2.40 16.08
CA LEU A 193 8.37 -3.75 15.62
C LEU A 193 9.66 -4.38 15.10
N VAL A 194 10.01 -5.55 15.62
CA VAL A 194 11.25 -6.25 15.27
C VAL A 194 10.90 -7.69 14.93
N ASP A 195 11.33 -8.15 13.77
CA ASP A 195 11.23 -9.56 13.42
C ASP A 195 12.07 -10.43 14.38
N PRO A 196 11.58 -11.60 14.82
CA PRO A 196 12.31 -12.45 15.78
C PRO A 196 13.70 -12.91 15.33
N SER A 197 13.98 -12.93 14.02
CA SER A 197 15.28 -13.33 13.48
C SER A 197 16.30 -12.19 13.42
N ALA A 198 15.88 -10.94 13.63
CA ALA A 198 16.76 -9.79 13.62
C ALA A 198 17.68 -9.78 14.85
N LYS A 199 18.87 -9.21 14.69
CA LYS A 199 19.88 -9.09 15.76
C LYS A 199 20.17 -7.62 15.99
N ILE A 200 20.06 -7.19 17.25
CA ILE A 200 20.36 -5.82 17.66
C ILE A 200 21.52 -5.85 18.64
N GLY A 201 22.56 -5.08 18.34
CA GLY A 201 23.76 -4.91 19.15
C GLY A 201 23.53 -4.17 20.46
N ALA A 202 24.61 -4.02 21.21
CA ALA A 202 24.62 -3.31 22.49
C ALA A 202 24.51 -1.79 22.30
N ASN A 203 23.99 -1.10 23.32
CA ASN A 203 23.95 0.37 23.40
C ASN A 203 23.19 1.08 22.25
N CYS A 204 22.32 0.37 21.55
CA CYS A 204 21.46 0.95 20.53
C CYS A 204 20.34 1.80 21.15
N VAL A 205 19.85 2.79 20.39
CA VAL A 205 18.62 3.52 20.72
C VAL A 205 17.67 3.43 19.53
N ILE A 206 16.63 2.61 19.65
CA ILE A 206 15.73 2.27 18.55
C ILE A 206 14.33 2.78 18.87
N GLY A 207 13.82 3.67 18.03
CA GLY A 207 12.51 4.30 18.13
C GLY A 207 12.56 5.82 18.39
N PRO A 208 11.39 6.48 18.39
CA PRO A 208 10.06 5.91 18.19
C PRO A 208 9.75 5.57 16.73
N ASN A 209 8.78 4.67 16.52
CA ASN A 209 8.23 4.29 15.22
C ASN A 209 9.25 3.67 14.28
N VAL A 210 9.81 2.54 14.69
CA VAL A 210 10.79 1.80 13.87
C VAL A 210 10.29 0.40 13.55
N THR A 211 10.53 -0.05 12.31
CA THR A 211 10.32 -1.43 11.89
C THR A 211 11.66 -2.04 11.45
N ILE A 212 11.96 -3.25 11.95
CA ILE A 212 13.15 -4.02 11.62
C ILE A 212 12.71 -5.38 11.07
N GLY A 213 13.02 -5.64 9.81
CA GLY A 213 12.63 -6.85 9.08
C GLY A 213 13.46 -8.09 9.42
N ALA A 214 13.11 -9.20 8.77
CA ALA A 214 13.76 -10.49 8.98
C ALA A 214 15.25 -10.46 8.64
N GLY A 215 16.06 -11.19 9.41
CA GLY A 215 17.50 -11.34 9.19
C GLY A 215 18.32 -10.06 9.30
N VAL A 216 17.71 -8.91 9.66
CA VAL A 216 18.42 -7.64 9.78
C VAL A 216 19.45 -7.71 10.91
N VAL A 217 20.63 -7.16 10.68
CA VAL A 217 21.67 -7.02 11.69
C VAL A 217 21.93 -5.54 11.96
N VAL A 218 21.60 -5.10 13.16
CA VAL A 218 21.92 -3.79 13.69
C VAL A 218 23.11 -3.95 14.62
N GLU A 219 24.26 -3.36 14.27
CA GLU A 219 25.48 -3.40 15.08
C GLU A 219 25.43 -2.37 16.24
N ASP A 220 26.46 -2.37 17.08
CA ASP A 220 26.47 -1.65 18.34
C ASP A 220 26.32 -0.13 18.18
N GLY A 221 25.60 0.49 19.11
CA GLY A 221 25.48 1.95 19.21
C GLY A 221 24.67 2.61 18.10
N VAL A 222 24.00 1.85 17.23
CA VAL A 222 23.11 2.38 16.20
C VAL A 222 21.94 3.10 16.85
N ARG A 223 21.56 4.23 16.25
CA ARG A 223 20.38 5.00 16.66
C ARG A 223 19.43 5.14 15.49
N GLY A 224 18.14 5.00 15.72
CA GLY A 224 17.18 5.28 14.66
C GLY A 224 15.77 5.54 15.16
N GLY A 225 15.07 6.40 14.43
CA GLY A 225 13.71 6.84 14.71
C GLY A 225 12.95 7.05 13.41
N ARG A 226 11.63 6.82 13.45
CA ARG A 226 10.72 6.99 12.30
C ARG A 226 11.26 6.34 11.01
N CYS A 227 11.78 5.12 11.09
CA CYS A 227 12.43 4.47 9.95
C CYS A 227 12.04 3.00 9.78
N THR A 228 12.26 2.49 8.58
CA THR A 228 12.10 1.07 8.26
C THR A 228 13.42 0.49 7.77
N VAL A 229 13.75 -0.72 8.21
CA VAL A 229 14.89 -1.49 7.72
C VAL A 229 14.37 -2.83 7.22
N LEU A 230 14.44 -3.05 5.92
CA LEU A 230 13.89 -4.22 5.26
C LEU A 230 14.83 -5.42 5.35
N GLU A 231 14.29 -6.59 5.00
CA GLU A 231 14.90 -7.88 5.21
C GLU A 231 16.34 -7.98 4.69
N GLY A 232 17.18 -8.66 5.48
CA GLY A 232 18.57 -8.96 5.14
C GLY A 232 19.54 -7.77 5.20
N ALA A 233 19.05 -6.55 5.51
CA ALA A 233 19.91 -5.39 5.61
C ALA A 233 20.84 -5.43 6.84
N ARG A 234 22.00 -4.79 6.73
CA ARG A 234 22.96 -4.61 7.81
C ARG A 234 23.21 -3.13 8.06
N ILE A 235 23.03 -2.69 9.30
CA ILE A 235 23.36 -1.34 9.75
C ILE A 235 24.56 -1.44 10.67
N ARG A 236 25.70 -0.89 10.24
CA ARG A 236 26.95 -1.00 10.98
C ARG A 236 27.05 0.04 12.10
N SER A 237 28.01 -0.18 12.99
CA SER A 237 28.08 0.48 14.30
C SER A 237 28.01 2.01 14.24
N HIS A 238 27.36 2.59 15.25
CA HIS A 238 27.27 4.03 15.49
C HIS A 238 26.60 4.86 14.39
N SER A 239 25.89 4.21 13.47
CA SER A 239 25.11 4.90 12.44
C SER A 239 23.78 5.42 12.98
N TRP A 240 23.29 6.49 12.36
CA TRP A 240 22.07 7.21 12.69
C TRP A 240 21.08 7.16 11.53
N LEU A 241 19.91 6.57 11.75
CA LEU A 241 18.84 6.42 10.75
C LEU A 241 17.55 7.10 11.21
N GLU A 242 17.27 8.30 10.69
CA GLU A 242 16.08 9.06 11.10
C GLU A 242 15.15 9.34 9.92
N SER A 243 13.86 9.07 10.08
CA SER A 243 12.86 9.47 9.08
C SER A 243 13.20 8.98 7.67
N GLY A 244 13.43 7.67 7.45
CA GLY A 244 13.87 7.12 6.17
C GLY A 244 13.67 5.61 6.03
N GLY A 245 14.13 5.04 4.91
CA GLY A 245 14.02 3.61 4.61
C GLY A 245 15.33 3.00 4.12
N VAL A 246 15.68 1.84 4.68
CA VAL A 246 16.77 1.00 4.19
C VAL A 246 16.16 -0.23 3.51
N GLY A 247 16.37 -0.36 2.21
CA GLY A 247 15.84 -1.45 1.39
C GLY A 247 16.45 -2.82 1.69
N TRP A 248 15.94 -3.84 1.00
CA TRP A 248 16.38 -5.23 1.15
C TRP A 248 17.89 -5.38 0.92
N SER A 249 18.53 -6.25 1.68
CA SER A 249 19.93 -6.65 1.49
C SER A 249 20.93 -5.48 1.46
N CYS A 250 20.57 -4.30 1.97
CA CYS A 250 21.46 -3.15 2.00
C CYS A 250 22.56 -3.31 3.05
N SER A 251 23.70 -2.66 2.83
CA SER A 251 24.76 -2.51 3.83
C SER A 251 25.03 -1.04 4.08
N VAL A 252 24.62 -0.55 5.25
CA VAL A 252 24.93 0.81 5.71
C VAL A 252 26.19 0.77 6.55
N GLY A 253 27.22 1.51 6.11
CA GLY A 253 28.52 1.65 6.77
C GLY A 253 28.45 2.18 8.20
N GLN A 254 29.60 2.20 8.86
CA GLN A 254 29.76 2.75 10.20
C GLN A 254 29.68 4.27 10.17
N TRP A 255 29.19 4.89 11.26
CA TRP A 255 29.13 6.36 11.38
C TRP A 255 28.37 7.05 10.24
N VAL A 256 27.46 6.34 9.59
CA VAL A 256 26.61 6.88 8.53
C VAL A 256 25.44 7.60 9.18
N ARG A 257 25.10 8.78 8.65
CA ARG A 257 23.89 9.51 9.03
C ARG A 257 22.94 9.59 7.84
N MET A 258 21.76 9.04 7.99
CA MET A 258 20.65 9.15 7.03
C MET A 258 19.49 9.92 7.67
N GLU A 259 18.97 10.92 6.95
CA GLU A 259 17.81 11.69 7.41
C GLU A 259 16.90 12.21 6.28
N ARG A 260 15.79 12.84 6.65
CA ARG A 260 14.86 13.61 5.77
C ARG A 260 14.24 12.84 4.62
N GLY A 261 13.80 11.62 4.87
CA GLY A 261 13.04 10.82 3.93
C GLY A 261 13.90 10.06 2.92
N GLY A 262 15.22 9.95 3.16
CA GLY A 262 16.09 9.17 2.29
C GLY A 262 15.68 7.69 2.24
N VAL A 263 15.72 7.11 1.05
CA VAL A 263 15.38 5.71 0.79
C VAL A 263 16.50 5.04 0.02
N LEU A 264 16.94 3.87 0.49
CA LEU A 264 17.82 2.99 -0.25
C LEU A 264 16.98 1.90 -0.93
N GLY A 265 17.17 1.72 -2.24
CA GLY A 265 16.65 0.57 -2.98
C GLY A 265 17.31 -0.74 -2.54
N GLU A 266 16.93 -1.84 -3.16
CA GLU A 266 17.53 -3.15 -2.86
C GLU A 266 19.04 -3.17 -3.12
N ASP A 267 19.79 -3.85 -2.25
CA ASP A 267 21.22 -4.14 -2.41
C ASP A 267 22.06 -2.87 -2.64
N VAL A 268 21.78 -1.83 -1.84
CA VAL A 268 22.58 -0.61 -1.80
C VAL A 268 23.65 -0.72 -0.72
N ILE A 269 24.88 -0.36 -1.08
CA ILE A 269 26.03 -0.28 -0.18
C ILE A 269 26.34 1.19 0.07
N VAL A 270 26.27 1.63 1.33
CA VAL A 270 26.72 2.95 1.75
C VAL A 270 28.04 2.77 2.50
N ASN A 271 29.11 3.42 2.04
CA ASN A 271 30.41 3.36 2.71
C ASN A 271 30.37 4.05 4.08
N ASP A 272 31.38 3.79 4.89
CA ASP A 272 31.53 4.35 6.22
C ASP A 272 31.62 5.91 6.17
N GLU A 273 31.19 6.56 7.25
CA GLU A 273 31.35 8.00 7.51
C GLU A 273 30.63 8.94 6.53
N LEU A 274 29.53 8.47 5.92
CA LEU A 274 28.76 9.25 4.96
C LEU A 274 27.52 9.92 5.57
N TYR A 275 27.22 11.13 5.08
CA TYR A 275 25.98 11.83 5.36
C TYR A 275 25.05 11.78 4.14
N LEU A 276 23.84 11.24 4.30
CA LEU A 276 22.80 11.17 3.28
C LEU A 276 21.56 11.96 3.72
N ASN A 277 21.34 13.10 3.08
CA ASN A 277 20.23 14.00 3.37
C ASN A 277 19.13 13.88 2.31
N GLY A 278 18.05 13.15 2.60
CA GLY A 278 16.93 12.98 1.66
C GLY A 278 17.34 12.31 0.35
N ALA A 279 18.37 11.47 0.36
CA ALA A 279 18.87 10.77 -0.82
C ALA A 279 17.98 9.56 -1.17
N ASN A 280 17.52 9.49 -2.41
CA ASN A 280 16.81 8.31 -2.94
C ASN A 280 17.76 7.54 -3.85
N VAL A 281 18.26 6.42 -3.37
CA VAL A 281 19.25 5.61 -4.08
C VAL A 281 18.55 4.44 -4.76
N LEU A 282 18.71 4.31 -6.08
CA LEU A 282 18.16 3.18 -6.83
C LEU A 282 18.87 1.86 -6.45
N PRO A 283 18.27 0.70 -6.74
CA PRO A 283 18.86 -0.59 -6.41
C PRO A 283 20.26 -0.83 -7.00
N HIS A 284 21.04 -1.69 -6.33
CA HIS A 284 22.37 -2.16 -6.77
C HIS A 284 23.40 -1.04 -6.96
N LYS A 285 23.47 -0.13 -5.98
CA LYS A 285 24.39 1.01 -6.01
C LYS A 285 25.36 0.98 -4.85
N SER A 286 26.54 1.54 -5.08
CA SER A 286 27.50 1.84 -4.03
C SER A 286 27.65 3.36 -3.90
N ILE A 287 27.47 3.87 -2.68
CA ILE A 287 27.63 5.28 -2.33
C ILE A 287 28.96 5.44 -1.60
N ALA A 288 29.86 6.19 -2.22
CA ALA A 288 31.20 6.48 -1.68
C ALA A 288 31.37 7.95 -1.25
N GLU A 289 30.38 8.81 -1.50
CA GLU A 289 30.43 10.23 -1.19
C GLU A 289 29.16 10.68 -0.47
N SER A 290 29.30 11.68 0.39
CA SER A 290 28.16 12.28 1.09
C SER A 290 27.22 12.98 0.12
N VAL A 291 25.94 12.99 0.47
CA VAL A 291 24.84 13.58 -0.29
C VAL A 291 24.18 14.63 0.60
N PRO A 292 24.70 15.88 0.61
CA PRO A 292 24.23 16.91 1.53
C PRO A 292 22.86 17.49 1.14
N GLU A 293 22.44 17.31 -0.11
CA GLU A 293 21.19 17.83 -0.65
C GLU A 293 20.31 16.69 -1.20
N PRO A 294 18.97 16.78 -1.04
CA PRO A 294 18.05 15.78 -1.56
C PRO A 294 18.20 15.58 -3.07
N ARG A 295 18.44 14.33 -3.49
CA ARG A 295 18.53 13.94 -4.91
C ARG A 295 18.26 12.46 -5.10
N ILE A 296 17.93 12.11 -6.34
CA ILE A 296 17.87 10.72 -6.79
C ILE A 296 19.25 10.31 -7.31
N ILE A 297 19.75 9.17 -6.86
CA ILE A 297 21.00 8.57 -7.32
C ILE A 297 20.63 7.34 -8.15
N MET A 298 20.92 7.43 -9.44
CA MET A 298 20.49 6.47 -10.46
C MET A 298 21.49 5.37 -10.75
#